data_AF-A0A7R9M4Q8-F1
#
_entry.id   AF-A0A7R9M4Q8-F1
#
_cell.length_a   1.000
_cell.length_b   1.000
_cell.length_c   1.000
_cell.angle_alpha   90.00
_cell.angle_beta   90.00
_cell.angle_gamma   90.00
#
_symmetry.space_group_name_H-M   'P 1'
#
loop_
_entity.id
_entity.type
_entity.pdbx_description
1 polymer ?
#
loop_
_entity_poly.entity_id
_entity_poly.type
_entity_poly.pdbx_seq_one_letter_code
_entity_poly.pdbx_strand_id
1 'polypeptide(L)'
;MSVRKVPLFIIRNMRLSDCNEVREIWESLGSMIIKCGNEVMLKTDPNGIFVVEESNTEKLLGFVSAVKLSPELSFIGGYCIRKEYQRLGIGKTLWDKAMAYMGDTNIGLFAANQKMFDIYRDLYDFKCIPNKLLIHMRGQLMLSKDIMTEIPGISLVAINEDNIEDVINYDKKVCDGLDRSVMLSALYKVPENIHLVAINARNEVLGYCFIVDTATGVTGICPLYADNEQIAELLAAKCCQRLPQNKTKDILMITTLTLRFPFAEKLCQTIAKEMSGNQRKPSYIIRKTQLSDCEEVRQIWNSVGFQFFRFGNEVMLQTDPNGIFVAQDTDSGQILGSCSGVNLSPDLSFVGQYAVRHEYQGLGIGKALFDTVSEHMGDRNASLFAANQKMFETYRDKNGYKAIPQKRILHMKGRFSPKGLIDRPFSPKGLIDSIDGISLVAINEDNIEDVIQYDREVCDGVDRSAMLSATYKTGDNINLVAINDRNQVLGYCFVMEASSGITTVAPLYADNADIAELLVAECCQRLPPNKRNQLLYLCWDSNHKSIAIANKLGLSRVRDQPILFQKRVVDGNLDKIFSIT
;
A
#
# COMPACT_ATOMS: atom_id res chain seq x y z
N MET A 1 -25.54 10.96 19.52
CA MET A 1 -24.80 9.74 19.15
C MET A 1 -25.37 8.58 19.94
N SER A 2 -25.90 7.55 19.28
CA SER A 2 -26.36 6.32 19.94
C SER A 2 -25.14 5.57 20.45
N VAL A 3 -25.05 5.38 21.77
CA VAL A 3 -24.02 4.53 22.39
C VAL A 3 -24.36 3.09 22.00
N ARG A 4 -23.59 2.51 21.06
CA ARG A 4 -23.74 1.09 20.71
C ARG A 4 -23.44 0.25 21.95
N LYS A 5 -24.46 -0.43 22.48
CA LYS A 5 -24.33 -1.32 23.64
C LYS A 5 -23.48 -2.53 23.23
N VAL A 6 -22.42 -2.82 23.98
CA VAL A 6 -21.62 -4.04 23.78
C VAL A 6 -22.47 -5.23 24.24
N PRO A 7 -22.70 -6.25 23.39
CA PRO A 7 -23.43 -7.45 23.81
C PRO A 7 -22.62 -8.20 24.88
N LEU A 8 -23.31 -8.97 25.73
CA LEU A 8 -22.64 -9.95 26.59
C LEU A 8 -22.15 -11.09 25.70
N PHE A 9 -20.88 -11.45 25.83
CA PHE A 9 -20.25 -12.48 25.02
C PHE A 9 -19.31 -13.36 25.85
N ILE A 10 -19.09 -14.58 25.37
CA ILE A 10 -18.06 -15.50 25.85
C ILE A 10 -17.08 -15.80 24.73
N ILE A 11 -15.84 -16.15 25.11
CA ILE A 11 -14.86 -16.71 24.18
C ILE A 11 -14.65 -18.17 24.55
N ARG A 12 -14.83 -19.06 23.58
CA ARG A 12 -14.65 -20.50 23.75
C ARG A 12 -13.91 -21.12 22.58
N ASN A 13 -13.42 -22.34 22.76
CA ASN A 13 -12.92 -23.15 21.66
C ASN A 13 -14.04 -23.40 20.64
N MET A 14 -13.66 -23.37 19.37
CA MET A 14 -14.54 -23.71 18.26
C MET A 14 -14.85 -25.21 18.28
N ARG A 15 -16.11 -25.55 17.98
CA ARG A 15 -16.60 -26.91 17.80
C ARG A 15 -16.73 -27.21 16.31
N LEU A 16 -16.73 -28.48 15.93
CA LEU A 16 -16.96 -28.87 14.54
C LEU A 16 -18.32 -28.38 14.00
N SER A 17 -19.34 -28.29 14.86
CA SER A 17 -20.66 -27.75 14.53
C SER A 17 -20.64 -26.26 14.15
N ASP A 18 -19.63 -25.50 14.60
CA ASP A 18 -19.51 -24.07 14.34
C ASP A 18 -18.97 -23.77 12.92
N CYS A 19 -18.40 -24.77 12.22
CA CYS A 19 -17.71 -24.57 10.94
C CYS A 19 -18.59 -23.90 9.88
N ASN A 20 -19.88 -24.22 9.85
CA ASN A 20 -20.80 -23.62 8.89
C ASN A 20 -21.04 -22.14 9.17
N GLU A 21 -21.32 -21.75 10.42
CA GLU A 21 -21.54 -20.35 10.76
C GLU A 21 -20.24 -19.52 10.61
N VAL A 22 -19.08 -20.09 10.95
CA VAL A 22 -17.79 -19.44 10.69
C VAL A 22 -17.56 -19.21 9.19
N ARG A 23 -17.97 -20.15 8.34
CA ARG A 23 -17.90 -20.00 6.89
C ARG A 23 -18.80 -18.86 6.40
N GLU A 24 -20.02 -18.73 6.92
CA GLU A 24 -20.91 -17.61 6.61
C GLU A 24 -20.30 -16.25 7.02
N ILE A 25 -19.65 -16.19 8.18
CA ILE A 25 -18.92 -14.99 8.61
C ILE A 25 -17.87 -14.62 7.55
N TRP A 26 -17.10 -15.60 7.07
CA TRP A 26 -16.10 -15.36 6.03
C TRP A 26 -16.65 -14.93 4.68
N GLU A 27 -17.69 -15.60 4.21
CA GLU A 27 -18.37 -15.28 2.96
C GLU A 27 -18.87 -13.82 2.99
N SER A 28 -19.46 -13.40 4.11
CA SER A 28 -19.93 -12.01 4.30
C SER A 28 -18.82 -10.95 4.25
N LEU A 29 -17.57 -11.37 4.45
CA LEU A 29 -16.38 -10.53 4.43
C LEU A 29 -15.58 -10.66 3.12
N GLY A 30 -16.02 -11.51 2.18
CA GLY A 30 -15.34 -11.73 0.89
C GLY A 30 -13.98 -12.43 1.01
N SER A 31 -13.74 -13.18 2.08
CA SER A 31 -12.47 -13.86 2.32
C SER A 31 -12.30 -15.11 1.45
N MET A 32 -11.08 -15.36 0.98
CA MET A 32 -10.74 -16.48 0.09
C MET A 32 -10.13 -17.67 0.83
N ILE A 33 -10.53 -17.92 2.08
CA ILE A 33 -10.03 -19.07 2.86
C ILE A 33 -10.53 -20.39 2.27
N ILE A 34 -9.75 -21.46 2.42
CA ILE A 34 -10.13 -22.82 2.01
C ILE A 34 -11.39 -23.25 2.76
N LYS A 35 -12.39 -23.76 2.04
CA LYS A 35 -13.73 -24.11 2.52
C LYS A 35 -13.73 -25.14 3.64
N CYS A 36 -12.85 -26.14 3.53
CA CYS A 36 -12.60 -27.19 4.53
C CYS A 36 -11.48 -26.83 5.52
N GLY A 37 -10.95 -25.60 5.45
CA GLY A 37 -9.74 -25.21 6.19
C GLY A 37 -9.92 -25.30 7.70
N ASN A 38 -11.09 -24.91 8.23
CA ASN A 38 -11.35 -24.96 9.67
C ASN A 38 -11.47 -26.39 10.18
N GLU A 39 -12.13 -27.28 9.45
CA GLU A 39 -12.23 -28.70 9.76
C GLU A 39 -10.85 -29.37 9.79
N VAL A 40 -9.99 -29.02 8.83
CA VAL A 40 -8.59 -29.51 8.75
C VAL A 40 -7.76 -28.94 9.90
N MET A 41 -7.90 -27.65 10.21
CA MET A 41 -7.18 -27.01 11.32
C MET A 41 -7.59 -27.58 12.69
N LEU A 42 -8.87 -27.87 12.91
CA LEU A 42 -9.34 -28.52 14.15
C LEU A 42 -8.81 -29.95 14.32
N LYS A 43 -8.51 -30.66 13.23
CA LYS A 43 -7.82 -31.95 13.31
C LYS A 43 -6.35 -31.79 13.68
N THR A 44 -5.71 -30.74 13.17
CA THR A 44 -4.29 -30.42 13.41
C THR A 44 -4.08 -29.95 14.85
N ASP A 45 -4.92 -29.02 15.32
CA ASP A 45 -4.94 -28.51 16.68
C ASP A 45 -6.40 -28.37 17.15
N PRO A 46 -6.93 -29.35 17.90
CA PRO A 46 -8.31 -29.33 18.40
C PRO A 46 -8.66 -28.13 19.29
N ASN A 47 -7.66 -27.46 19.86
CA ASN A 47 -7.84 -26.29 20.71
C ASN A 47 -7.39 -24.97 20.06
N GLY A 48 -6.92 -25.03 18.82
CA GLY A 48 -6.28 -23.92 18.13
C GLY A 48 -7.23 -22.90 17.49
N ILE A 49 -8.55 -23.02 17.66
CA ILE A 49 -9.50 -22.05 17.08
C ILE A 49 -10.45 -21.55 18.18
N PHE A 50 -10.60 -20.23 18.25
CA PHE A 50 -11.46 -19.56 19.23
C PHE A 50 -12.58 -18.80 18.53
N VAL A 51 -13.79 -18.90 19.06
CA VAL A 51 -14.97 -18.16 18.61
C VAL A 51 -15.45 -17.22 19.71
N VAL A 52 -16.03 -16.09 19.30
CA VAL A 52 -16.81 -15.20 20.17
C VAL A 52 -18.27 -15.55 19.98
N GLU A 53 -18.95 -15.89 21.08
CA GLU A 53 -20.36 -16.25 21.09
C GLU A 53 -21.16 -15.25 21.93
N GLU A 54 -22.28 -14.76 21.41
CA GLU A 54 -23.20 -13.90 22.17
C GLU A 54 -23.98 -14.73 23.20
N SER A 55 -23.89 -14.35 24.48
CA SER A 55 -24.37 -15.17 25.59
C SER A 55 -25.87 -15.45 25.60
N ASN A 56 -26.68 -14.64 24.92
CA ASN A 56 -28.14 -14.77 24.92
C ASN A 56 -28.69 -15.54 23.71
N THR A 57 -27.95 -15.56 22.59
CA THR A 57 -28.43 -16.07 21.30
C THR A 57 -27.59 -17.22 20.77
N GLU A 58 -26.44 -17.49 21.40
CA GLU A 58 -25.42 -18.43 20.94
C GLU A 58 -24.86 -18.10 19.53
N LYS A 59 -25.17 -16.92 19.00
CA LYS A 59 -24.70 -16.47 17.69
C LYS A 59 -23.20 -16.18 17.74
N LEU A 60 -22.47 -16.63 16.72
CA LEU A 60 -21.06 -16.33 16.59
C LEU A 60 -20.86 -14.91 16.05
N LEU A 61 -20.08 -14.12 16.79
CA LEU A 61 -19.76 -12.72 16.48
C LEU A 61 -18.46 -12.59 15.69
N GLY A 62 -17.60 -13.59 15.77
CA GLY A 62 -16.29 -13.62 15.12
C GLY A 62 -15.44 -14.77 15.63
N PHE A 63 -14.26 -14.95 15.05
CA PHE A 63 -13.36 -16.05 15.39
C PHE A 63 -11.91 -15.73 15.01
N VAL A 64 -10.97 -16.54 15.51
CA VAL A 64 -9.55 -16.50 15.19
C VAL A 64 -8.96 -17.90 15.21
N SER A 65 -8.08 -18.21 14.25
CA SER A 65 -7.28 -19.42 14.21
C SER A 65 -5.88 -19.13 14.74
N ALA A 66 -5.44 -19.90 15.73
CA ALA A 66 -4.18 -19.79 16.46
C ALA A 66 -3.61 -21.21 16.63
N VAL A 67 -3.22 -21.82 15.53
CA VAL A 67 -2.90 -23.25 15.44
C VAL A 67 -1.44 -23.49 15.79
N LYS A 68 -1.18 -24.40 16.73
CA LYS A 68 0.18 -24.91 17.00
C LYS A 68 0.55 -25.95 15.95
N LEU A 69 1.50 -25.62 15.09
CA LEU A 69 1.98 -26.50 14.03
C LEU A 69 3.08 -27.44 14.53
N SER A 70 3.82 -27.03 15.56
CA SER A 70 4.83 -27.82 16.26
C SER A 70 5.02 -27.28 17.68
N PRO A 71 5.86 -27.91 18.54
CA PRO A 71 6.20 -27.35 19.84
C PRO A 71 6.85 -25.95 19.78
N GLU A 72 7.46 -25.59 18.65
CA GLU A 72 8.22 -24.35 18.48
C GLU A 72 7.53 -23.33 17.56
N LEU A 73 6.55 -23.75 16.76
CA LEU A 73 5.91 -22.91 15.73
C LEU A 73 4.39 -22.92 15.87
N SER A 74 3.81 -21.72 15.98
CA SER A 74 2.38 -21.48 15.83
C SER A 74 2.11 -20.60 14.62
N PHE A 75 0.89 -20.67 14.10
CA PHE A 75 0.43 -19.77 13.05
C PHE A 75 -0.92 -19.15 13.45
N ILE A 76 -0.97 -17.82 13.44
CA ILE A 76 -2.20 -17.07 13.68
C ILE A 76 -2.75 -16.53 12.36
N GLY A 77 -4.04 -16.75 12.16
CA GLY A 77 -4.74 -16.36 10.95
C GLY A 77 -6.24 -16.36 11.17
N GLY A 78 -6.96 -16.04 10.11
CA GLY A 78 -8.41 -16.08 10.14
C GLY A 78 -9.10 -15.20 11.18
N TYR A 79 -8.45 -14.12 11.61
CA TYR A 79 -9.00 -13.17 12.57
C TYR A 79 -10.10 -12.33 11.93
N CYS A 80 -11.34 -12.46 12.42
CA CYS A 80 -12.45 -11.65 11.94
C CYS A 80 -13.53 -11.42 13.00
N ILE A 81 -14.22 -10.28 12.89
CA ILE A 81 -15.41 -9.93 13.68
C ILE A 81 -16.46 -9.41 12.70
N ARG A 82 -17.70 -9.89 12.81
CA ARG A 82 -18.86 -9.41 12.04
C ARG A 82 -18.96 -7.88 12.12
N LYS A 83 -19.23 -7.22 10.99
CA LYS A 83 -19.07 -5.76 10.81
C LYS A 83 -19.81 -4.95 11.88
N GLU A 84 -21.01 -5.38 12.26
CA GLU A 84 -21.88 -4.72 13.24
C GLU A 84 -21.34 -4.77 14.69
N TYR A 85 -20.41 -5.69 14.99
CA TYR A 85 -19.78 -5.87 16.30
C TYR A 85 -18.33 -5.36 16.37
N GLN A 86 -17.82 -4.77 15.29
CA GLN A 86 -16.49 -4.16 15.26
C GLN A 86 -16.44 -2.87 16.09
N ARG A 87 -15.24 -2.49 16.56
CA ARG A 87 -14.97 -1.31 17.40
C ARG A 87 -15.63 -1.33 18.80
N LEU A 88 -16.09 -2.51 19.25
CA LEU A 88 -16.65 -2.73 20.59
C LEU A 88 -15.67 -3.38 21.57
N GLY A 89 -14.38 -3.48 21.23
CA GLY A 89 -13.35 -4.13 22.06
C GLY A 89 -13.29 -5.66 21.95
N ILE A 90 -14.36 -6.31 21.46
CA ILE A 90 -14.48 -7.78 21.30
C ILE A 90 -13.26 -8.41 20.61
N GLY A 91 -12.83 -7.82 19.49
CA GLY A 91 -11.70 -8.32 18.71
C GLY A 91 -10.38 -8.32 19.49
N LYS A 92 -10.14 -7.32 20.34
CA LYS A 92 -8.94 -7.29 21.18
C LYS A 92 -8.96 -8.44 22.18
N THR A 93 -10.08 -8.68 22.86
CA THR A 93 -10.21 -9.78 23.81
C THR A 93 -10.00 -11.15 23.15
N LEU A 94 -10.51 -11.31 21.92
CA LEU A 94 -10.31 -12.52 21.12
C LEU A 94 -8.83 -12.70 20.72
N TRP A 95 -8.17 -11.63 20.28
CA TRP A 95 -6.75 -11.62 19.96
C TRP A 95 -5.89 -11.99 21.17
N ASP A 96 -6.14 -11.36 22.33
CA ASP A 96 -5.42 -11.62 23.57
C ASP A 96 -5.54 -13.12 23.98
N LYS A 97 -6.73 -13.71 23.81
CA LYS A 97 -6.96 -15.16 24.06
C LYS A 97 -6.11 -16.04 23.13
N ALA A 98 -6.05 -15.70 21.84
CA ALA A 98 -5.24 -16.43 20.86
C ALA A 98 -3.74 -16.34 21.16
N MET A 99 -3.24 -15.14 21.49
CA MET A 99 -1.84 -14.94 21.87
C MET A 99 -1.48 -15.73 23.13
N ALA A 100 -2.35 -15.70 24.15
CA ALA A 100 -2.15 -16.48 25.38
C ALA A 100 -2.11 -17.99 25.13
N TYR A 101 -2.87 -18.50 24.16
CA TYR A 101 -2.85 -19.91 23.79
C TYR A 101 -1.54 -20.33 23.12
N MET A 102 -1.04 -19.51 22.19
CA MET A 102 0.21 -19.78 21.47
C MET A 102 1.46 -19.60 22.37
N GLY A 103 1.36 -18.77 23.41
CA GLY A 103 2.44 -18.57 24.39
C GLY A 103 3.73 -18.11 23.72
N ASP A 104 4.86 -18.69 24.14
CA ASP A 104 6.21 -18.29 23.70
C ASP A 104 6.68 -19.00 22.41
N THR A 105 5.77 -19.66 21.68
CA THR A 105 6.12 -20.24 20.37
C THR A 105 6.53 -19.15 19.38
N ASN A 106 7.29 -19.51 18.35
CA ASN A 106 7.49 -18.65 17.20
C ASN A 106 6.15 -18.52 16.46
N ILE A 107 5.60 -17.31 16.33
CA ILE A 107 4.26 -17.11 15.75
C ILE A 107 4.40 -16.51 14.35
N GLY A 108 3.92 -17.25 13.34
CA GLY A 108 3.78 -16.76 11.97
C GLY A 108 2.39 -16.16 11.72
N LEU A 109 2.30 -15.14 10.86
CA LEU A 109 1.04 -14.63 10.31
C LEU A 109 1.24 -14.03 8.92
N PHE A 110 0.13 -13.86 8.19
CA PHE A 110 0.09 -13.02 6.99
C PHE A 110 -0.70 -11.73 7.27
N ALA A 111 -0.13 -10.60 6.90
CA ALA A 111 -0.84 -9.32 6.94
C ALA A 111 -1.72 -9.15 5.70
N ALA A 112 -3.01 -8.88 5.89
CA ALA A 112 -3.97 -8.77 4.78
C ALA A 112 -3.75 -7.51 3.90
N ASN A 113 -3.11 -6.48 4.43
CA ASN A 113 -2.76 -5.25 3.70
C ASN A 113 -1.65 -4.50 4.45
N GLN A 114 -1.12 -3.44 3.84
CA GLN A 114 -0.02 -2.65 4.39
C GLN A 114 -0.35 -2.07 5.78
N LYS A 115 -1.59 -1.60 6.00
CA LYS A 115 -2.00 -1.08 7.32
C LYS A 115 -1.92 -2.16 8.41
N MET A 116 -2.40 -3.37 8.13
CA MET A 116 -2.31 -4.48 9.08
C MET A 116 -0.86 -4.92 9.29
N PHE A 117 -0.03 -4.88 8.25
CA PHE A 117 1.40 -5.16 8.34
C PHE A 117 2.08 -4.20 9.32
N ASP A 118 1.84 -2.90 9.17
CA ASP A 118 2.39 -1.89 10.07
C ASP A 118 1.87 -2.07 11.50
N ILE A 119 0.58 -2.39 11.68
CA ILE A 119 0.01 -2.70 13.01
C ILE A 119 0.72 -3.90 13.66
N TYR A 120 0.87 -5.02 12.96
CA TYR A 120 1.50 -6.21 13.53
C TYR A 120 2.98 -6.00 13.85
N ARG A 121 3.70 -5.30 12.97
CA ARG A 121 5.11 -4.94 13.16
C ARG A 121 5.31 -3.99 14.34
N ASP A 122 4.51 -2.93 14.40
CA ASP A 122 4.77 -1.79 15.30
C ASP A 122 4.07 -1.94 16.65
N LEU A 123 2.88 -2.57 16.71
CA LEU A 123 2.09 -2.69 17.93
C LEU A 123 2.13 -4.09 18.56
N TYR A 124 2.37 -5.14 17.77
CA TYR A 124 2.36 -6.53 18.24
C TYR A 124 3.71 -7.25 18.13
N ASP A 125 4.78 -6.49 17.87
CA ASP A 125 6.18 -6.94 17.90
C ASP A 125 6.55 -8.04 16.88
N PHE A 126 5.80 -8.18 15.78
CA PHE A 126 6.15 -9.07 14.67
C PHE A 126 7.31 -8.48 13.84
N LYS A 127 8.51 -8.51 14.40
CA LYS A 127 9.73 -7.90 13.82
C LYS A 127 10.51 -8.84 12.90
N CYS A 128 10.30 -10.15 12.99
CA CYS A 128 10.93 -11.12 12.09
C CYS A 128 10.21 -11.12 10.74
N ILE A 129 10.61 -10.22 9.84
CA ILE A 129 9.98 -10.03 8.53
C ILE A 129 10.86 -10.71 7.47
N PRO A 130 10.43 -11.86 6.91
CA PRO A 130 11.15 -12.49 5.81
C PRO A 130 11.02 -11.65 4.54
N ASN A 131 12.03 -11.70 3.66
CA ASN A 131 11.96 -11.11 2.32
C ASN A 131 11.12 -11.99 1.38
N LYS A 132 9.86 -12.22 1.75
CA LYS A 132 8.88 -13.04 1.02
C LYS A 132 7.52 -12.35 1.14
N LEU A 133 6.84 -12.15 0.02
CA LEU A 133 5.46 -11.65 -0.03
C LEU A 133 4.53 -12.78 -0.45
N LEU A 134 3.34 -12.89 0.14
CA LEU A 134 2.31 -13.78 -0.40
C LEU A 134 1.59 -13.08 -1.55
N ILE A 135 1.50 -13.73 -2.70
CA ILE A 135 0.84 -13.21 -3.90
C ILE A 135 -0.37 -14.09 -4.20
N HIS A 136 -1.50 -13.42 -4.44
CA HIS A 136 -2.73 -14.05 -4.89
C HIS A 136 -2.89 -13.76 -6.37
N MET A 137 -2.84 -14.80 -7.19
CA MET A 137 -3.06 -14.71 -8.64
C MET A 137 -4.43 -15.31 -8.95
N ARG A 138 -5.33 -14.52 -9.55
CA ARG A 138 -6.71 -14.93 -9.83
C ARG A 138 -6.97 -14.92 -11.33
N GLY A 139 -7.62 -15.96 -11.84
CA GLY A 139 -7.85 -16.09 -13.27
C GLY A 139 -8.94 -17.05 -13.69
N GLN A 140 -9.30 -16.98 -14.97
CA GLN A 140 -10.20 -17.93 -15.58
C GLN A 140 -9.35 -19.05 -16.16
N LEU A 141 -9.69 -20.30 -15.86
CA LEU A 141 -8.97 -21.46 -16.40
C LEU A 141 -8.98 -21.41 -17.92
N MET A 142 -7.78 -21.31 -18.50
CA MET A 142 -7.54 -21.32 -19.93
C MET A 142 -6.19 -21.99 -20.11
N LEU A 143 -6.19 -23.31 -20.27
CA LEU A 143 -4.97 -24.06 -20.51
C LEU A 143 -4.39 -23.63 -21.87
N SER A 144 -3.15 -23.14 -21.87
CA SER A 144 -2.42 -22.82 -23.09
C SER A 144 -2.30 -24.05 -24.00
N LYS A 145 -2.19 -23.82 -25.31
CA LYS A 145 -1.87 -24.91 -26.27
C LYS A 145 -0.48 -25.49 -26.03
N ASP A 146 0.43 -24.69 -25.48
CA ASP A 146 1.82 -25.07 -25.22
C ASP A 146 2.02 -25.65 -23.81
N ILE A 147 0.93 -25.92 -23.08
CA ILE A 147 1.00 -26.43 -21.71
C ILE A 147 1.63 -27.82 -21.67
N MET A 148 2.46 -28.06 -20.64
CA MET A 148 3.04 -29.38 -20.41
C MET A 148 1.95 -30.45 -20.21
N THR A 149 1.88 -31.44 -21.11
CA THR A 149 0.90 -32.53 -21.05
C THR A 149 1.48 -33.86 -20.56
N GLU A 150 2.80 -34.04 -20.67
CA GLU A 150 3.52 -35.23 -20.25
C GLU A 150 5.01 -34.93 -20.04
N ILE A 151 5.67 -35.69 -19.16
CA ILE A 151 7.13 -35.68 -19.01
C ILE A 151 7.58 -37.15 -19.05
N PRO A 152 8.50 -37.55 -19.95
CA PRO A 152 8.98 -38.93 -20.02
C PRO A 152 9.50 -39.43 -18.67
N GLY A 153 9.04 -40.61 -18.24
CA GLY A 153 9.46 -41.24 -16.98
C GLY A 153 8.77 -40.69 -15.72
N ILE A 154 7.81 -39.77 -15.86
CA ILE A 154 7.00 -39.23 -14.77
C ILE A 154 5.56 -39.72 -14.91
N SER A 155 5.02 -40.28 -13.83
CA SER A 155 3.62 -40.68 -13.73
C SER A 155 2.90 -39.79 -12.72
N LEU A 156 1.63 -39.46 -13.00
CA LEU A 156 0.77 -38.77 -12.05
C LEU A 156 -0.30 -39.71 -11.53
N VAL A 157 -0.36 -39.88 -10.21
CA VAL A 157 -1.36 -40.73 -9.54
C VAL A 157 -2.14 -39.93 -8.51
N ALA A 158 -3.36 -40.37 -8.21
CA ALA A 158 -4.13 -39.78 -7.12
C ALA A 158 -3.49 -40.15 -5.78
N ILE A 159 -3.55 -39.24 -4.81
CA ILE A 159 -3.16 -39.53 -3.43
C ILE A 159 -4.18 -40.49 -2.83
N ASN A 160 -3.71 -41.55 -2.18
CA ASN A 160 -4.54 -42.58 -1.55
C ASN A 160 -3.84 -43.15 -0.31
N GLU A 161 -4.44 -44.17 0.32
CA GLU A 161 -3.89 -44.79 1.52
C GLU A 161 -2.52 -45.47 1.29
N ASP A 162 -2.25 -45.90 0.05
CA ASP A 162 -1.00 -46.61 -0.29
C ASP A 162 0.19 -45.66 -0.49
N ASN A 163 -0.03 -44.39 -0.84
CA ASN A 163 1.04 -43.43 -1.18
C ASN A 163 1.08 -42.14 -0.33
N ILE A 164 0.11 -41.93 0.57
CA ILE A 164 0.04 -40.71 1.40
C ILE A 164 1.29 -40.54 2.27
N GLU A 165 1.88 -41.62 2.77
CA GLU A 165 3.06 -41.56 3.63
C GLU A 165 4.28 -41.00 2.87
N ASP A 166 4.46 -41.39 1.60
CA ASP A 166 5.53 -40.86 0.75
C ASP A 166 5.33 -39.38 0.44
N VAL A 167 4.07 -38.95 0.25
CA VAL A 167 3.71 -37.54 0.07
C VAL A 167 4.02 -36.74 1.33
N ILE A 168 3.68 -37.26 2.52
CA ILE A 168 3.97 -36.62 3.81
C ILE A 168 5.48 -36.49 4.02
N ASN A 169 6.25 -37.54 3.70
CA ASN A 169 7.71 -37.51 3.81
C ASN A 169 8.34 -36.48 2.87
N TYR A 170 7.86 -36.40 1.62
CA TYR A 170 8.28 -35.38 0.68
C TYR A 170 7.91 -33.97 1.17
N ASP A 171 6.68 -33.77 1.65
CA ASP A 171 6.19 -32.51 2.18
C ASP A 171 7.04 -31.99 3.34
N LYS A 172 7.32 -32.87 4.30
CA LYS A 172 8.15 -32.60 5.47
C LYS A 172 9.55 -32.14 5.05
N LYS A 173 10.12 -32.76 4.01
CA LYS A 173 11.42 -32.34 3.44
C LYS A 173 11.34 -30.94 2.80
N VAL A 174 10.28 -30.64 2.05
CA VAL A 174 10.07 -29.33 1.41
C VAL A 174 9.84 -28.22 2.45
N CYS A 175 9.22 -28.54 3.59
CA CYS A 175 8.90 -27.59 4.65
C CYS A 175 9.88 -27.61 5.82
N ASP A 176 11.17 -27.82 5.52
CA ASP A 176 12.27 -27.74 6.50
C ASP A 176 12.02 -28.57 7.78
N GLY A 177 11.41 -29.75 7.62
CA GLY A 177 11.13 -30.69 8.70
C GLY A 177 9.79 -30.51 9.42
N LEU A 178 8.99 -29.50 9.04
CA LEU A 178 7.68 -29.26 9.64
C LEU A 178 6.72 -30.42 9.36
N ASP A 179 6.18 -31.01 10.42
CA ASP A 179 5.24 -32.13 10.31
C ASP A 179 3.82 -31.64 10.03
N ARG A 180 3.34 -31.90 8.81
CA ARG A 180 1.96 -31.59 8.39
C ARG A 180 1.17 -32.84 8.05
N SER A 181 1.57 -33.98 8.59
CA SER A 181 0.92 -35.29 8.36
C SER A 181 -0.58 -35.25 8.59
N VAL A 182 -1.03 -34.66 9.69
CA VAL A 182 -2.46 -34.54 10.05
C VAL A 182 -3.23 -33.68 9.04
N MET A 183 -2.63 -32.57 8.61
CA MET A 183 -3.22 -31.65 7.65
C MET A 183 -3.38 -32.31 6.28
N LEU A 184 -2.32 -32.93 5.77
CA LEU A 184 -2.36 -33.64 4.48
C LEU A 184 -3.32 -34.84 4.53
N SER A 185 -3.27 -35.63 5.61
CA SER A 185 -4.18 -36.76 5.83
C SER A 185 -5.65 -36.33 5.86
N ALA A 186 -5.93 -35.15 6.40
CA ALA A 186 -7.27 -34.60 6.40
C ALA A 186 -7.67 -34.06 5.02
N LEU A 187 -6.77 -33.39 4.31
CA LEU A 187 -7.03 -32.74 3.02
C LEU A 187 -7.35 -33.72 1.89
N TYR A 188 -6.62 -34.84 1.76
CA TYR A 188 -6.88 -35.80 0.68
C TYR A 188 -8.18 -36.60 0.89
N LYS A 189 -8.65 -36.70 2.14
CA LYS A 189 -9.92 -37.36 2.48
C LYS A 189 -11.14 -36.48 2.21
N VAL A 190 -10.97 -35.21 1.84
CA VAL A 190 -12.08 -34.33 1.44
C VAL A 190 -12.50 -34.70 0.02
N PRO A 191 -13.71 -35.26 -0.19
CA PRO A 191 -14.12 -35.80 -1.49
C PRO A 191 -14.14 -34.77 -2.63
N GLU A 192 -14.34 -33.50 -2.31
CA GLU A 192 -14.39 -32.41 -3.29
C GLU A 192 -13.00 -31.93 -3.76
N ASN A 193 -11.93 -32.30 -3.04
CA ASN A 193 -10.58 -31.89 -3.39
C ASN A 193 -10.05 -32.77 -4.53
N ILE A 194 -9.40 -32.14 -5.51
CA ILE A 194 -8.66 -32.86 -6.55
C ILE A 194 -7.20 -32.87 -6.13
N HIS A 195 -6.56 -34.03 -6.16
CA HIS A 195 -5.16 -34.12 -5.80
C HIS A 195 -4.38 -35.10 -6.68
N LEU A 196 -3.14 -34.72 -6.97
CA LEU A 196 -2.18 -35.51 -7.74
C LEU A 196 -0.81 -35.48 -7.07
N VAL A 197 -0.11 -36.61 -7.16
CA VAL A 197 1.31 -36.73 -6.85
C VAL A 197 2.06 -37.16 -8.11
N ALA A 198 3.21 -36.54 -8.36
CA ALA A 198 4.13 -36.88 -9.43
C ALA A 198 5.19 -37.85 -8.89
N ILE A 199 5.33 -39.00 -9.55
CA ILE A 199 6.30 -40.04 -9.19
C ILE A 199 7.18 -40.40 -10.40
N ASN A 200 8.42 -40.80 -10.14
CA ASN A 200 9.31 -41.33 -11.18
C ASN A 200 9.19 -42.85 -11.32
N ALA A 201 9.99 -43.45 -12.22
CA ALA A 201 10.04 -44.90 -12.44
C ALA A 201 10.47 -45.73 -11.20
N ARG A 202 10.98 -45.09 -10.14
CA ARG A 202 11.34 -45.72 -8.86
C ARG A 202 10.28 -45.48 -7.77
N ASN A 203 9.12 -44.92 -8.13
CA ASN A 203 8.06 -44.47 -7.21
C ASN A 203 8.49 -43.37 -6.23
N GLU A 204 9.58 -42.64 -6.50
CA GLU A 204 9.97 -41.51 -5.67
C GLU A 204 9.08 -40.31 -5.97
N VAL A 205 8.57 -39.64 -4.93
CA VAL A 205 7.74 -38.44 -5.05
C VAL A 205 8.59 -37.24 -5.44
N LEU A 206 8.16 -36.52 -6.48
CA LEU A 206 8.83 -35.35 -7.04
C LEU A 206 7.99 -34.06 -6.93
N GLY A 207 6.77 -34.18 -6.42
CA GLY A 207 5.84 -33.09 -6.24
C GLY A 207 4.41 -33.55 -6.05
N TYR A 208 3.57 -32.67 -5.52
CA TYR A 208 2.13 -32.90 -5.41
C TYR A 208 1.36 -31.59 -5.55
N CYS A 209 0.08 -31.71 -5.89
CA CYS A 209 -0.83 -30.58 -6.08
C CYS A 209 -2.21 -30.90 -5.51
N PHE A 210 -2.83 -29.93 -4.86
CA PHE A 210 -4.24 -29.93 -4.50
C PHE A 210 -5.00 -28.81 -5.20
N ILE A 211 -6.21 -29.13 -5.63
CA ILE A 211 -7.25 -28.17 -5.97
C ILE A 211 -8.31 -28.23 -4.89
N VAL A 212 -8.60 -27.09 -4.29
CA VAL A 212 -9.51 -26.95 -3.15
C VAL A 212 -10.55 -25.87 -3.45
N ASP A 213 -11.72 -25.93 -2.83
CA ASP A 213 -12.67 -24.81 -2.89
C ASP A 213 -12.38 -23.79 -1.78
N THR A 214 -12.58 -22.51 -2.05
CA THR A 214 -12.66 -21.47 -1.00
C THR A 214 -14.08 -21.35 -0.47
N ALA A 215 -14.24 -20.70 0.69
CA ALA A 215 -15.54 -20.36 1.26
C ALA A 215 -16.42 -19.56 0.27
N THR A 216 -15.82 -18.71 -0.55
CA THR A 216 -16.50 -17.89 -1.56
C THR A 216 -16.78 -18.62 -2.88
N GLY A 217 -16.45 -19.92 -2.97
CA GLY A 217 -16.66 -20.74 -4.17
C GLY A 217 -15.61 -20.57 -5.26
N VAL A 218 -14.46 -19.95 -4.94
CA VAL A 218 -13.30 -19.84 -5.84
C VAL A 218 -12.48 -21.13 -5.79
N THR A 219 -11.95 -21.57 -6.92
CA THR A 219 -11.12 -22.77 -7.02
C THR A 219 -9.66 -22.45 -6.69
N GLY A 220 -9.13 -22.91 -5.56
CA GLY A 220 -7.75 -22.71 -5.13
C GLY A 220 -6.78 -23.80 -5.63
N ILE A 221 -5.62 -23.42 -6.19
CA ILE A 221 -4.47 -24.32 -6.42
C ILE A 221 -3.52 -24.19 -5.22
N CYS A 222 -3.69 -25.06 -4.21
CA CYS A 222 -2.88 -25.04 -2.99
C CYS A 222 -3.11 -26.30 -2.12
N PRO A 223 -2.05 -26.95 -1.61
CA PRO A 223 -0.63 -26.69 -1.91
C PRO A 223 -0.24 -27.15 -3.32
N LEU A 224 0.79 -26.53 -3.89
CA LEU A 224 1.50 -27.01 -5.08
C LEU A 224 2.99 -26.99 -4.77
N TYR A 225 3.58 -28.17 -4.56
CA TYR A 225 5.03 -28.32 -4.37
C TYR A 225 5.60 -29.25 -5.43
N ALA A 226 6.76 -28.91 -5.96
CA ALA A 226 7.45 -29.69 -6.97
C ALA A 226 8.94 -29.40 -6.94
N ASP A 227 9.75 -30.40 -7.27
CA ASP A 227 11.20 -30.27 -7.34
C ASP A 227 11.64 -29.28 -8.43
N ASN A 228 10.84 -29.15 -9.50
CA ASN A 228 11.12 -28.24 -10.60
C ASN A 228 9.85 -27.67 -11.27
N GLU A 229 10.09 -26.68 -12.13
CA GLU A 229 9.08 -25.92 -12.87
C GLU A 229 8.20 -26.79 -13.78
N GLN A 230 8.79 -27.76 -14.48
CA GLN A 230 8.06 -28.62 -15.41
C GLN A 230 7.08 -29.54 -14.67
N ILE A 231 7.49 -30.07 -13.51
CA ILE A 231 6.63 -30.92 -12.68
C ILE A 231 5.49 -30.09 -12.07
N ALA A 232 5.76 -28.86 -11.60
CA ALA A 232 4.72 -27.96 -11.11
C ALA A 232 3.68 -27.65 -12.20
N GLU A 233 4.13 -27.36 -13.42
CA GLU A 233 3.26 -27.11 -14.57
C GLU A 233 2.41 -28.32 -14.92
N LEU A 234 3.03 -29.49 -15.04
CA LEU A 234 2.35 -30.75 -15.34
C LEU A 234 1.29 -31.09 -14.28
N LEU A 235 1.63 -30.98 -12.99
CA LEU A 235 0.72 -31.26 -11.88
C LEU A 235 -0.49 -30.33 -11.89
N ALA A 236 -0.25 -29.01 -11.97
CA ALA A 236 -1.31 -28.03 -11.93
C ALA A 236 -2.22 -28.12 -13.17
N ALA A 237 -1.65 -28.33 -14.37
CA ALA A 237 -2.41 -28.58 -15.59
C ALA A 237 -3.35 -29.79 -15.46
N LYS A 238 -2.82 -30.94 -15.02
CA LYS A 238 -3.56 -32.20 -14.93
C LYS A 238 -4.59 -32.20 -13.81
N CYS A 239 -4.31 -31.51 -12.71
CA CYS A 239 -5.31 -31.23 -11.68
C CYS A 239 -6.45 -30.36 -12.22
N CYS A 240 -6.13 -29.26 -12.91
CA CYS A 240 -7.14 -28.37 -13.49
C CYS A 240 -7.99 -29.04 -14.58
N GLN A 241 -7.44 -29.98 -15.36
CA GLN A 241 -8.21 -30.76 -16.35
C GLN A 241 -9.30 -31.64 -15.73
N ARG A 242 -9.20 -31.94 -14.42
CA ARG A 242 -10.20 -32.72 -13.68
C ARG A 242 -11.30 -31.84 -13.05
N LEU A 243 -11.22 -30.52 -13.22
CA LEU A 243 -12.25 -29.63 -12.70
C LEU A 243 -13.56 -29.78 -13.48
N PRO A 244 -14.70 -29.81 -12.78
CA PRO A 244 -15.99 -29.73 -13.45
C PRO A 244 -16.15 -28.36 -14.14
N GLN A 245 -16.88 -28.33 -15.26
CA GLN A 245 -16.95 -27.15 -16.14
C GLN A 245 -17.45 -25.87 -15.44
N ASN A 246 -18.25 -26.00 -14.37
CA ASN A 246 -18.74 -24.88 -13.56
C ASN A 246 -17.67 -24.26 -12.63
N LYS A 247 -16.56 -24.95 -12.36
CA LYS A 247 -15.45 -24.51 -11.49
C LYS A 247 -14.25 -23.92 -12.23
N THR A 248 -14.34 -23.77 -13.55
CA THR A 248 -13.26 -23.26 -14.42
C THR A 248 -13.24 -21.74 -14.55
N LYS A 249 -14.30 -21.05 -14.07
CA LYS A 249 -14.47 -19.60 -14.26
C LYS A 249 -13.62 -18.73 -13.34
N ASP A 250 -13.22 -19.26 -12.19
CA ASP A 250 -12.60 -18.48 -11.13
C ASP A 250 -11.60 -19.33 -10.33
N ILE A 251 -10.33 -19.19 -10.68
CA ILE A 251 -9.21 -19.91 -10.10
C ILE A 251 -8.32 -18.93 -9.34
N LEU A 252 -7.95 -19.30 -8.12
CA LEU A 252 -6.96 -18.63 -7.29
C LEU A 252 -5.72 -19.52 -7.15
N MET A 253 -4.55 -19.00 -7.47
CA MET A 253 -3.28 -19.57 -7.09
C MET A 253 -2.64 -18.67 -6.02
N ILE A 254 -2.19 -19.28 -4.93
CA ILE A 254 -1.48 -18.58 -3.85
C ILE A 254 -0.01 -19.00 -3.92
N THR A 255 0.89 -18.03 -4.06
CA THR A 255 2.33 -18.28 -4.18
C THR A 255 3.14 -17.26 -3.37
N THR A 256 4.45 -17.49 -3.19
CA THR A 256 5.34 -16.55 -2.50
C THR A 256 6.27 -15.84 -3.48
N LEU A 257 6.36 -14.51 -3.40
CA LEU A 257 7.34 -13.67 -4.07
C LEU A 257 8.74 -14.05 -3.57
N THR A 258 9.46 -14.81 -4.39
CA THR A 258 10.85 -15.23 -4.21
C THR A 258 11.55 -15.14 -5.57
N LEU A 259 12.81 -15.60 -5.69
CA LEU A 259 13.50 -15.70 -6.99
C LEU A 259 12.71 -16.49 -8.06
N ARG A 260 11.73 -17.31 -7.65
CA ARG A 260 10.85 -18.09 -8.55
C ARG A 260 9.53 -17.39 -8.92
N PHE A 261 9.36 -16.10 -8.59
CA PHE A 261 8.16 -15.34 -8.97
C PHE A 261 7.90 -15.30 -10.48
N PRO A 262 8.89 -15.06 -11.36
CA PRO A 262 8.65 -15.06 -12.81
C PRO A 262 8.10 -16.38 -13.34
N PHE A 263 8.50 -17.50 -12.71
CA PHE A 263 7.93 -18.82 -13.03
C PHE A 263 6.49 -18.94 -12.56
N ALA A 264 6.17 -18.56 -11.32
CA ALA A 264 4.80 -18.64 -10.81
C ALA A 264 3.85 -17.76 -11.64
N GLU A 265 4.32 -16.59 -12.08
CA GLU A 265 3.59 -15.71 -12.99
C GLU A 265 3.35 -16.37 -14.35
N LYS A 266 4.41 -16.93 -14.96
CA LYS A 266 4.33 -17.67 -16.23
C LYS A 266 3.39 -18.88 -16.12
N LEU A 267 3.51 -19.67 -15.05
CA LEU A 267 2.67 -20.84 -14.79
C LEU A 267 1.19 -20.43 -14.68
N CYS A 268 0.92 -19.35 -13.96
CA CYS A 268 -0.43 -18.79 -13.90
C CYS A 268 -0.93 -18.40 -15.28
N GLN A 269 -0.13 -17.68 -16.08
CA GLN A 269 -0.49 -17.31 -17.46
C GLN A 269 -0.72 -18.52 -18.38
N THR A 270 -0.03 -19.64 -18.14
CA THR A 270 -0.19 -20.89 -18.90
C THR A 270 -1.46 -21.65 -18.52
N ILE A 271 -1.86 -21.64 -17.24
CA ILE A 271 -3.00 -22.41 -16.72
C ILE A 271 -4.29 -21.60 -16.73
N ALA A 272 -4.18 -20.32 -16.44
CA ALA A 272 -5.27 -19.39 -16.39
C ALA A 272 -4.95 -18.20 -17.31
N LYS A 273 -5.95 -17.78 -18.08
CA LYS A 273 -5.92 -16.41 -18.57
C LYS A 273 -6.16 -15.58 -17.33
N GLU A 274 -5.20 -14.73 -16.98
CA GLU A 274 -5.41 -13.78 -15.89
C GLU A 274 -6.80 -13.19 -16.06
N MET A 275 -7.61 -13.36 -15.02
CA MET A 275 -8.60 -12.38 -14.72
C MET A 275 -7.74 -11.23 -14.19
N SER A 276 -7.15 -10.44 -15.11
CA SER A 276 -7.37 -8.99 -15.01
C SER A 276 -8.81 -8.93 -14.59
N GLY A 277 -9.09 -8.53 -13.34
CA GLY A 277 -10.31 -8.94 -12.66
C GLY A 277 -11.50 -8.80 -13.59
N ASN A 278 -12.65 -9.32 -13.22
CA ASN A 278 -13.88 -8.86 -13.84
C ASN A 278 -14.12 -7.33 -13.65
N GLN A 279 -13.10 -6.45 -13.63
CA GLN A 279 -13.09 -5.31 -14.51
C GLN A 279 -13.56 -5.69 -15.91
N ARG A 280 -14.89 -5.68 -16.05
CA ARG A 280 -15.48 -4.86 -17.10
C ARG A 280 -14.46 -3.79 -17.50
N LYS A 281 -13.96 -3.82 -18.74
CA LYS A 281 -13.22 -2.68 -19.29
C LYS A 281 -14.16 -1.51 -19.05
N PRO A 282 -13.85 -0.63 -18.07
CA PRO A 282 -14.85 0.32 -17.63
C PRO A 282 -15.13 1.20 -18.83
N SER A 283 -16.41 1.36 -19.16
CA SER A 283 -16.79 2.55 -19.89
C SER A 283 -16.55 3.69 -18.92
N TYR A 284 -15.69 4.63 -19.27
CA TYR A 284 -15.36 5.75 -18.40
C TYR A 284 -15.50 7.05 -19.17
N ILE A 285 -15.76 8.10 -18.42
CA ILE A 285 -15.66 9.48 -18.89
C ILE A 285 -14.48 10.16 -18.21
N ILE A 286 -13.80 11.03 -18.94
CA ILE A 286 -12.87 11.97 -18.33
C ILE A 286 -13.65 13.25 -18.07
N ARG A 287 -13.59 13.72 -16.83
CA ARG A 287 -14.21 14.98 -16.43
C ARG A 287 -13.33 15.74 -15.45
N LYS A 288 -13.65 17.02 -15.28
CA LYS A 288 -13.07 17.85 -14.23
C LYS A 288 -13.42 17.26 -12.86
N THR A 289 -12.47 17.39 -11.94
CA THR A 289 -12.61 16.95 -10.55
C THR A 289 -13.57 17.87 -9.81
N GLN A 290 -14.39 17.30 -8.93
CA GLN A 290 -15.26 18.01 -7.99
C GLN A 290 -14.68 17.87 -6.57
N LEU A 291 -15.07 18.76 -5.66
CA LEU A 291 -14.62 18.68 -4.26
C LEU A 291 -14.94 17.33 -3.60
N SER A 292 -16.08 16.71 -3.96
CA SER A 292 -16.47 15.38 -3.49
C SER A 292 -15.51 14.25 -3.92
N ASP A 293 -14.75 14.44 -5.00
CA ASP A 293 -13.82 13.43 -5.51
C ASP A 293 -12.46 13.47 -4.78
N CYS A 294 -12.14 14.57 -4.08
CA CYS A 294 -10.79 14.83 -3.55
C CYS A 294 -10.32 13.76 -2.55
N GLU A 295 -11.23 13.16 -1.79
CA GLU A 295 -10.89 12.02 -0.92
C GLU A 295 -10.49 10.78 -1.74
N GLU A 296 -11.24 10.46 -2.79
CA GLU A 296 -10.95 9.30 -3.63
C GLU A 296 -9.65 9.50 -4.43
N VAL A 297 -9.41 10.70 -4.97
CA VAL A 297 -8.15 11.05 -5.63
C VAL A 297 -6.95 10.87 -4.70
N ARG A 298 -7.06 11.30 -3.43
CA ARG A 298 -6.01 11.09 -2.42
C ARG A 298 -5.78 9.61 -2.13
N GLN A 299 -6.83 8.80 -2.08
CA GLN A 299 -6.70 7.35 -1.90
C GLN A 299 -5.95 6.70 -3.07
N ILE A 300 -6.23 7.11 -4.31
CA ILE A 300 -5.52 6.61 -5.49
C ILE A 300 -4.04 7.00 -5.39
N TRP A 301 -3.74 8.26 -5.10
CA TRP A 301 -2.36 8.75 -4.98
C TRP A 301 -1.56 8.05 -3.87
N ASN A 302 -2.20 7.83 -2.71
CA ASN A 302 -1.61 7.07 -1.62
C ASN A 302 -1.34 5.60 -2.00
N SER A 303 -2.24 4.98 -2.78
CA SER A 303 -2.10 3.57 -3.17
C SER A 303 -0.91 3.30 -4.11
N VAL A 304 -0.46 4.33 -4.85
CA VAL A 304 0.75 4.27 -5.69
C VAL A 304 2.01 4.72 -4.96
N GLY A 305 1.97 4.90 -3.64
CA GLY A 305 3.13 5.16 -2.78
C GLY A 305 3.60 6.62 -2.78
N PHE A 306 2.83 7.54 -3.34
CA PHE A 306 3.10 8.97 -3.27
C PHE A 306 2.34 9.65 -2.14
N GLN A 307 2.89 10.76 -1.68
CA GLN A 307 2.34 11.58 -0.60
C GLN A 307 1.92 12.91 -1.18
N PHE A 308 0.86 13.48 -0.63
CA PHE A 308 0.39 14.81 -0.99
C PHE A 308 -0.19 15.50 0.23
N PHE A 309 -0.22 16.83 0.25
CA PHE A 309 -0.83 17.57 1.36
C PHE A 309 -2.28 17.18 1.52
N ARG A 310 -2.74 17.08 2.77
CA ARG A 310 -4.10 16.61 3.07
C ARG A 310 -5.17 17.40 2.32
N PHE A 311 -5.04 18.72 2.25
CA PHE A 311 -5.94 19.61 1.50
C PHE A 311 -5.35 20.09 0.17
N GLY A 312 -4.32 19.41 -0.35
CA GLY A 312 -3.61 19.88 -1.54
C GLY A 312 -4.52 19.91 -2.78
N ASN A 313 -5.49 18.99 -2.88
CA ASN A 313 -6.43 18.95 -3.99
C ASN A 313 -7.34 20.18 -4.01
N GLU A 314 -7.86 20.54 -2.84
CA GLU A 314 -8.69 21.71 -2.62
C GLU A 314 -7.91 22.99 -2.92
N VAL A 315 -6.66 23.10 -2.45
CA VAL A 315 -5.77 24.23 -2.76
C VAL A 315 -5.47 24.34 -4.26
N MET A 316 -5.20 23.20 -4.93
CA MET A 316 -5.01 23.17 -6.38
C MET A 316 -6.25 23.66 -7.13
N LEU A 317 -7.45 23.28 -6.70
CA LEU A 317 -8.72 23.74 -7.30
C LEU A 317 -9.01 25.21 -7.03
N GLN A 318 -8.46 25.81 -5.96
CA GLN A 318 -8.49 27.26 -5.77
C GLN A 318 -7.52 27.98 -6.71
N THR A 319 -6.39 27.35 -7.03
CA THR A 319 -5.37 27.91 -7.94
C THR A 319 -5.82 27.82 -9.40
N ASP A 320 -6.31 26.65 -9.81
CA ASP A 320 -6.90 26.40 -11.12
C ASP A 320 -8.15 25.52 -10.93
N PRO A 321 -9.36 26.10 -10.97
CA PRO A 321 -10.62 25.36 -10.82
C PRO A 321 -10.84 24.25 -11.84
N ASN A 322 -10.04 24.22 -12.92
CA ASN A 322 -10.11 23.24 -13.98
C ASN A 322 -8.82 22.39 -14.07
N GLY A 323 -7.90 22.52 -13.11
CA GLY A 323 -6.54 21.95 -13.19
C GLY A 323 -6.42 20.47 -12.82
N ILE A 324 -7.51 19.79 -12.43
CA ILE A 324 -7.48 18.37 -12.06
C ILE A 324 -8.57 17.61 -12.82
N PHE A 325 -8.18 16.52 -13.47
CA PHE A 325 -9.08 15.63 -14.20
C PHE A 325 -9.10 14.24 -13.58
N VAL A 326 -10.28 13.62 -13.61
CA VAL A 326 -10.52 12.25 -13.15
C VAL A 326 -11.15 11.42 -14.24
N ALA A 327 -10.78 10.14 -14.28
CA ALA A 327 -11.46 9.13 -15.07
C ALA A 327 -12.51 8.47 -14.17
N GLN A 328 -13.79 8.69 -14.46
CA GLN A 328 -14.90 8.13 -13.71
C GLN A 328 -15.54 6.99 -14.48
N ASP A 329 -15.70 5.85 -13.84
CA ASP A 329 -16.48 4.74 -14.39
C ASP A 329 -17.95 5.13 -14.56
N THR A 330 -18.53 4.92 -15.74
CA THR A 330 -19.89 5.36 -16.06
C THR A 330 -20.97 4.55 -15.35
N ASP A 331 -20.67 3.32 -14.93
CA ASP A 331 -21.71 2.45 -14.35
C ASP A 331 -21.67 2.53 -12.81
N SER A 332 -20.48 2.48 -12.20
CA SER A 332 -20.35 2.55 -10.73
C SER A 332 -20.21 3.97 -10.19
N GLY A 333 -19.79 4.93 -11.03
CA GLY A 333 -19.42 6.28 -10.59
C GLY A 333 -18.07 6.36 -9.87
N GLN A 334 -17.31 5.25 -9.76
CA GLN A 334 -16.01 5.21 -9.10
C GLN A 334 -14.93 6.00 -9.86
N ILE A 335 -14.03 6.67 -9.14
CA ILE A 335 -12.84 7.26 -9.75
C ILE A 335 -11.78 6.18 -9.98
N LEU A 336 -11.38 6.01 -11.24
CA LEU A 336 -10.41 5.02 -11.70
C LEU A 336 -8.97 5.55 -11.66
N GLY A 337 -8.81 6.85 -11.87
CA GLY A 337 -7.52 7.52 -11.91
C GLY A 337 -7.66 9.03 -11.97
N SER A 338 -6.56 9.73 -11.72
CA SER A 338 -6.46 11.19 -11.74
C SER A 338 -5.22 11.63 -12.50
N CYS A 339 -5.24 12.88 -12.98
CA CYS A 339 -4.08 13.62 -13.43
C CYS A 339 -4.35 15.11 -13.22
N SER A 340 -3.38 15.84 -12.67
CA SER A 340 -3.47 17.30 -12.54
C SER A 340 -2.52 17.98 -13.53
N GLY A 341 -2.97 19.08 -14.13
CA GLY A 341 -2.17 20.05 -14.88
C GLY A 341 -2.58 21.44 -14.45
N VAL A 342 -2.01 21.91 -13.34
CA VAL A 342 -2.41 23.17 -12.72
C VAL A 342 -1.72 24.31 -13.47
N ASN A 343 -2.49 25.25 -14.02
CA ASN A 343 -1.95 26.47 -14.61
C ASN A 343 -1.59 27.44 -13.49
N LEU A 344 -0.29 27.63 -13.25
CA LEU A 344 0.23 28.49 -12.19
C LEU A 344 0.29 29.96 -12.63
N SER A 345 0.48 30.21 -13.93
CA SER A 345 0.54 31.55 -14.51
C SER A 345 0.05 31.51 -15.97
N PRO A 346 0.00 32.66 -16.68
CA PRO A 346 -0.28 32.67 -18.12
C PRO A 346 0.70 31.82 -18.95
N ASP A 347 1.90 31.52 -18.44
CA ASP A 347 2.99 30.89 -19.18
C ASP A 347 3.57 29.62 -18.52
N LEU A 348 3.10 29.22 -17.33
CA LEU A 348 3.62 28.09 -16.56
C LEU A 348 2.50 27.14 -16.10
N SER A 349 2.75 25.83 -16.25
CA SER A 349 1.88 24.78 -15.70
C SER A 349 2.71 23.73 -14.96
N PHE A 350 2.07 23.04 -14.01
CA PHE A 350 2.68 21.92 -13.29
C PHE A 350 1.81 20.68 -13.39
N VAL A 351 2.39 19.57 -13.85
CA VAL A 351 1.75 18.27 -13.94
C VAL A 351 2.06 17.44 -12.70
N GLY A 352 1.01 16.89 -12.11
CA GLY A 352 1.08 16.09 -10.88
C GLY A 352 -0.08 15.11 -10.79
N GLN A 353 -0.20 14.44 -9.65
CA GLN A 353 -1.29 13.51 -9.32
C GLN A 353 -1.64 12.50 -10.42
N TYR A 354 -0.65 12.12 -11.23
CA TYR A 354 -0.85 11.22 -12.36
C TYR A 354 -0.79 9.76 -11.89
N ALA A 355 -1.97 9.20 -11.60
CA ALA A 355 -2.10 7.86 -11.08
C ALA A 355 -3.40 7.19 -11.56
N VAL A 356 -3.32 5.89 -11.81
CA VAL A 356 -4.48 5.04 -12.08
C VAL A 356 -4.43 3.91 -11.06
N ARG A 357 -5.58 3.58 -10.47
CA ARG A 357 -5.74 2.43 -9.57
C ARG A 357 -5.13 1.19 -10.20
N HIS A 358 -4.40 0.41 -9.42
CA HIS A 358 -3.53 -0.67 -9.92
C HIS A 358 -4.29 -1.64 -10.84
N GLU A 359 -5.50 -2.00 -10.43
CA GLU A 359 -6.37 -2.91 -11.14
C GLU A 359 -6.79 -2.40 -12.54
N TYR A 360 -6.84 -1.07 -12.78
CA TYR A 360 -7.23 -0.44 -14.07
C TYR A 360 -6.03 0.03 -14.92
N GLN A 361 -4.79 -0.28 -14.52
CA GLN A 361 -3.59 0.09 -15.28
C GLN A 361 -3.49 -0.71 -16.60
N GLY A 362 -2.78 -0.17 -17.59
CA GLY A 362 -2.62 -0.80 -18.91
C GLY A 362 -3.84 -0.66 -19.85
N LEU A 363 -4.96 -0.13 -19.37
CA LEU A 363 -6.20 0.05 -20.18
C LEU A 363 -6.25 1.36 -21.00
N GLY A 364 -5.16 2.13 -21.02
CA GLY A 364 -5.09 3.42 -21.72
C GLY A 364 -5.68 4.62 -20.96
N ILE A 365 -6.31 4.42 -19.80
CA ILE A 365 -6.91 5.48 -18.96
C ILE A 365 -5.89 6.57 -18.62
N GLY A 366 -4.68 6.17 -18.21
CA GLY A 366 -3.64 7.13 -17.84
C GLY A 366 -3.23 8.01 -19.02
N LYS A 367 -3.07 7.43 -20.21
CA LYS A 367 -2.77 8.21 -21.42
C LYS A 367 -3.88 9.21 -21.72
N ALA A 368 -5.13 8.77 -21.67
CA ALA A 368 -6.28 9.64 -21.92
C ALA A 368 -6.33 10.82 -20.92
N LEU A 369 -6.11 10.56 -19.63
CA LEU A 369 -5.99 11.61 -18.61
C LEU A 369 -4.84 12.59 -18.89
N PHE A 370 -3.68 12.08 -19.28
CA PHE A 370 -2.51 12.89 -19.61
C PHE A 370 -2.73 13.75 -20.86
N ASP A 371 -3.39 13.20 -21.88
CA ASP A 371 -3.76 13.93 -23.10
C ASP A 371 -4.73 15.08 -22.77
N THR A 372 -5.78 14.82 -21.98
CA THR A 372 -6.72 15.86 -21.52
C THR A 372 -6.04 16.96 -20.70
N VAL A 373 -5.14 16.58 -19.80
CA VAL A 373 -4.33 17.54 -19.03
C VAL A 373 -3.42 18.37 -19.95
N SER A 374 -2.82 17.75 -20.97
CA SER A 374 -1.98 18.44 -21.95
C SER A 374 -2.77 19.46 -22.76
N GLU A 375 -4.01 19.14 -23.18
CA GLU A 375 -4.91 20.07 -23.85
C GLU A 375 -5.26 21.27 -22.95
N HIS A 376 -5.55 21.03 -21.67
CA HIS A 376 -5.89 22.10 -20.70
C HIS A 376 -4.71 23.05 -20.43
N MET A 377 -3.49 22.52 -20.34
CA MET A 377 -2.29 23.36 -20.17
C MET A 377 -1.99 24.19 -21.42
N GLY A 378 -2.37 23.68 -22.59
CA GLY A 378 -2.15 24.33 -23.88
C GLY A 378 -0.67 24.54 -24.14
N ASP A 379 -0.33 25.77 -24.55
CA ASP A 379 1.03 26.14 -24.96
C ASP A 379 1.92 26.68 -23.82
N ARG A 380 1.54 26.45 -22.56
CA ARG A 380 2.37 26.88 -21.41
C ARG A 380 3.66 26.05 -21.32
N ASN A 381 4.64 26.57 -20.60
CA ASN A 381 5.78 25.77 -20.18
C ASN A 381 5.31 24.80 -19.08
N ALA A 382 5.09 23.53 -19.41
CA ALA A 382 4.71 22.54 -18.41
C ALA A 382 5.95 21.95 -17.72
N SER A 383 5.83 21.71 -16.42
CA SER A 383 6.85 21.08 -15.58
C SER A 383 6.30 19.89 -14.81
N LEU A 384 7.15 18.90 -14.49
CA LEU A 384 6.75 17.74 -13.68
C LEU A 384 7.94 17.10 -12.97
N PHE A 385 7.63 16.31 -11.93
CA PHE A 385 8.59 15.39 -11.32
C PHE A 385 8.41 13.98 -11.86
N ALA A 386 9.48 13.36 -12.33
CA ALA A 386 9.40 11.96 -12.77
C ALA A 386 9.50 11.01 -11.57
N ALA A 387 8.51 10.12 -11.47
CA ALA A 387 8.39 9.13 -10.41
C ALA A 387 9.57 8.14 -10.34
N ASN A 388 10.10 7.75 -11.49
CA ASN A 388 11.18 6.78 -11.66
C ASN A 388 11.90 7.00 -13.01
N GLN A 389 12.98 6.23 -13.23
CA GLN A 389 13.82 6.34 -14.42
C GLN A 389 13.05 6.10 -15.74
N LYS A 390 12.15 5.12 -15.77
CA LYS A 390 11.34 4.82 -16.97
C LYS A 390 10.40 5.98 -17.32
N MET A 391 9.77 6.60 -16.31
CA MET A 391 8.92 7.76 -16.50
C MET A 391 9.74 8.97 -16.97
N PHE A 392 10.93 9.17 -16.40
CA PHE A 392 11.86 10.23 -16.81
C PHE A 392 12.19 10.13 -18.30
N GLU A 393 12.60 8.95 -18.76
CA GLU A 393 12.90 8.69 -20.19
C GLU A 393 11.67 8.88 -21.07
N THR A 394 10.51 8.41 -20.62
CA THR A 394 9.25 8.58 -21.34
C THR A 394 8.92 10.07 -21.53
N TYR A 395 9.01 10.87 -20.47
CA TYR A 395 8.72 12.30 -20.54
C TYR A 395 9.70 13.06 -21.43
N ARG A 396 10.99 12.77 -21.30
CA ARG A 396 12.06 13.39 -22.08
C ARG A 396 11.96 13.04 -23.57
N ASP A 397 11.84 11.74 -23.87
CA ASP A 397 12.01 11.22 -25.23
C ASP A 397 10.71 11.20 -26.02
N LYS A 398 9.55 11.07 -25.34
CA LYS A 398 8.25 10.89 -26.00
C LYS A 398 7.25 12.01 -25.75
N ASN A 399 7.31 12.72 -24.62
CA ASN A 399 6.32 13.75 -24.27
C ASN A 399 6.86 15.19 -24.30
N GLY A 400 8.07 15.41 -24.84
CA GLY A 400 8.59 16.75 -25.14
C GLY A 400 9.15 17.52 -23.93
N TYR A 401 9.38 16.86 -22.79
CA TYR A 401 9.98 17.49 -21.61
C TYR A 401 11.52 17.54 -21.74
N LYS A 402 12.00 18.45 -22.58
CA LYS A 402 13.41 18.51 -23.03
C LYS A 402 14.31 19.42 -22.19
N ALA A 403 13.74 20.37 -21.47
CA ALA A 403 14.49 21.27 -20.61
C ALA A 403 14.69 20.62 -19.23
N ILE A 404 15.91 20.15 -18.96
CA ILE A 404 16.24 19.38 -17.76
C ILE A 404 17.32 20.15 -16.98
N PRO A 405 17.01 20.68 -15.79
CA PRO A 405 18.02 21.36 -14.99
C PRO A 405 18.99 20.36 -14.34
N GLN A 406 20.21 20.80 -14.07
CA GLN A 406 21.25 20.02 -13.39
C GLN A 406 21.06 20.05 -11.86
N LYS A 407 19.85 19.71 -11.41
CA LYS A 407 19.49 19.63 -9.99
C LYS A 407 18.36 18.64 -9.77
N ARG A 408 18.24 18.14 -8.55
CA ARG A 408 17.26 17.13 -8.15
C ARG A 408 16.68 17.48 -6.80
N ILE A 409 15.43 17.09 -6.57
CA ILE A 409 14.82 17.21 -5.25
C ILE A 409 15.22 16.02 -4.42
N LEU A 410 15.74 16.28 -3.23
CA LEU A 410 16.01 15.29 -2.20
C LEU A 410 14.78 15.15 -1.31
N HIS A 411 14.34 13.91 -1.13
CA HIS A 411 13.33 13.55 -0.14
C HIS A 411 14.06 13.21 1.16
N MET A 412 14.06 14.15 2.09
CA MET A 412 14.68 13.98 3.41
C MET A 412 13.62 13.51 4.41
N LYS A 413 13.86 12.40 5.11
CA LYS A 413 12.99 11.86 6.15
C LYS A 413 13.77 11.42 7.40
N GLY A 414 13.10 11.30 8.53
CA GLY A 414 13.68 10.77 9.78
C GLY A 414 14.39 9.42 9.57
N ARG A 415 15.48 9.18 10.31
CA ARG A 415 16.43 8.07 10.06
C ARG A 415 15.77 6.69 9.92
N PHE A 416 16.00 6.07 8.77
CA PHE A 416 15.98 4.61 8.61
C PHE A 416 17.38 4.07 8.87
N SER A 417 17.54 3.10 9.77
CA SER A 417 18.76 2.29 9.79
C SER A 417 18.55 0.99 9.02
N PRO A 418 19.63 0.33 8.55
CA PRO A 418 19.57 -1.04 8.04
C PRO A 418 19.04 -2.07 9.05
N LYS A 419 18.87 -1.69 10.33
CA LYS A 419 18.30 -2.50 11.41
C LYS A 419 16.85 -2.10 11.78
N GLY A 420 16.17 -1.30 10.94
CA GLY A 420 14.82 -0.78 11.20
C GLY A 420 14.78 0.67 11.69
N LEU A 421 13.57 1.16 12.00
CA LEU A 421 13.27 2.50 12.54
C LEU A 421 14.19 2.79 13.73
N ILE A 422 15.01 3.85 13.65
CA ILE A 422 15.58 4.43 14.85
C ILE A 422 14.46 5.28 15.44
N ASP A 423 14.04 4.91 16.64
CA ASP A 423 13.04 5.59 17.48
C ASP A 423 13.58 6.93 18.01
N ARG A 424 14.00 7.80 17.08
CA ARG A 424 14.29 9.21 17.37
C ARG A 424 13.33 10.02 16.52
N PRO A 425 12.22 10.51 17.09
CA PRO A 425 11.46 11.60 16.48
C PRO A 425 12.43 12.70 16.02
N PHE A 426 12.08 13.39 14.93
CA PHE A 426 12.85 14.56 14.54
C PHE A 426 12.88 15.54 15.72
N SER A 427 13.98 16.26 15.88
CA SER A 427 14.15 17.17 17.01
C SER A 427 14.52 18.55 16.52
N PRO A 428 13.77 19.61 16.89
CA PRO A 428 14.22 20.97 16.66
C PRO A 428 15.31 21.40 17.66
N LYS A 429 15.70 20.54 18.61
CA LYS A 429 16.76 20.86 19.58
C LYS A 429 18.10 21.06 18.86
N GLY A 430 18.74 22.20 19.12
CA GLY A 430 20.01 22.57 18.49
C GLY A 430 19.86 23.32 17.17
N LEU A 431 18.62 23.62 16.75
CA LEU A 431 18.37 24.67 15.77
C LEU A 431 18.37 26.04 16.46
N ILE A 432 18.50 27.09 15.66
CA ILE A 432 18.36 28.49 16.10
C ILE A 432 16.96 28.70 16.69
N ASP A 433 16.91 29.27 17.89
CA ASP A 433 15.68 29.57 18.63
C ASP A 433 15.37 31.06 18.72
N SER A 434 16.35 31.94 18.50
CA SER A 434 16.14 33.38 18.36
C SER A 434 17.21 34.05 17.47
N ILE A 435 16.84 35.18 16.88
CA ILE A 435 17.73 36.09 16.16
C ILE A 435 17.34 37.52 16.57
N ASP A 436 18.31 38.33 17.00
CA ASP A 436 18.07 39.71 17.38
C ASP A 436 17.43 40.53 16.24
N GLY A 437 16.37 41.29 16.55
CA GLY A 437 15.64 42.12 15.59
C GLY A 437 14.72 41.36 14.65
N ILE A 438 14.52 40.05 14.85
CA ILE A 438 13.59 39.21 14.08
C ILE A 438 12.45 38.72 14.97
N SER A 439 11.23 38.91 14.49
CA SER A 439 10.01 38.37 15.11
C SER A 439 9.34 37.34 14.22
N LEU A 440 8.83 36.26 14.81
CA LEU A 440 8.01 35.27 14.12
C LEU A 440 6.54 35.50 14.46
N VAL A 441 5.72 35.76 13.43
CA VAL A 441 4.27 35.95 13.58
C VAL A 441 3.52 34.95 12.72
N ALA A 442 2.29 34.59 13.13
CA ALA A 442 1.43 33.75 12.30
C ALA A 442 1.00 34.50 11.03
N ILE A 443 0.83 33.78 9.93
CA ILE A 443 0.29 34.37 8.70
C ILE A 443 -1.22 34.56 8.88
N ASN A 444 -1.71 35.75 8.56
CA ASN A 444 -3.10 36.15 8.75
C ASN A 444 -3.53 37.14 7.65
N GLU A 445 -4.75 37.66 7.75
CA GLU A 445 -5.31 38.59 6.75
C GLU A 445 -4.55 39.92 6.67
N ASP A 446 -3.85 40.32 7.73
CA ASP A 446 -3.13 41.60 7.78
C ASP A 446 -1.74 41.52 7.13
N ASN A 447 -1.13 40.32 7.03
CA ASN A 447 0.26 40.16 6.54
C ASN A 447 0.40 39.22 5.32
N ILE A 448 -0.68 38.55 4.88
CA ILE A 448 -0.60 37.60 3.76
C ILE A 448 -0.14 38.25 2.44
N GLU A 449 -0.53 39.50 2.17
CA GLU A 449 -0.14 40.19 0.94
C GLU A 449 1.38 40.42 0.87
N ASP A 450 2.02 40.76 2.00
CA ASP A 450 3.48 40.91 2.07
C ASP A 450 4.19 39.55 1.87
N VAL A 451 3.62 38.46 2.40
CA VAL A 451 4.13 37.10 2.17
C VAL A 451 4.00 36.70 0.70
N ILE A 452 2.87 37.01 0.05
CA ILE A 452 2.64 36.74 -1.37
C ILE A 452 3.64 37.52 -2.23
N GLN A 453 3.87 38.79 -1.90
CA GLN A 453 4.84 39.60 -2.61
C GLN A 453 6.27 39.05 -2.46
N TYR A 454 6.67 38.69 -1.23
CA TYR A 454 7.95 38.03 -0.97
C TYR A 454 8.09 36.70 -1.73
N ASP A 455 7.06 35.84 -1.70
CA ASP A 455 7.03 34.57 -2.44
C ASP A 455 7.22 34.77 -3.94
N ARG A 456 6.53 35.76 -4.51
CA ARG A 456 6.61 36.09 -5.93
C ARG A 456 8.04 36.53 -6.31
N GLU A 457 8.71 37.32 -5.48
CA GLU A 457 10.11 37.69 -5.69
C GLU A 457 11.05 36.49 -5.63
N VAL A 458 10.84 35.58 -4.68
CA VAL A 458 11.61 34.33 -4.59
C VAL A 458 11.34 33.41 -5.79
N CYS A 459 10.12 33.39 -6.31
CA CYS A 459 9.70 32.53 -7.42
C CYS A 459 9.88 33.17 -8.81
N ASP A 460 10.77 34.15 -8.97
CA ASP A 460 11.05 34.80 -10.27
C ASP A 460 9.79 35.36 -10.95
N GLY A 461 8.92 35.99 -10.16
CA GLY A 461 7.69 36.63 -10.64
C GLY A 461 6.48 35.70 -10.79
N VAL A 462 6.61 34.39 -10.55
CA VAL A 462 5.48 33.45 -10.62
C VAL A 462 4.45 33.80 -9.55
N ASP A 463 3.20 34.03 -9.96
CA ASP A 463 2.10 34.34 -9.07
C ASP A 463 1.54 33.08 -8.39
N ARG A 464 1.80 32.92 -7.08
CA ARG A 464 1.22 31.83 -6.28
C ARG A 464 0.24 32.33 -5.22
N SER A 465 -0.31 33.53 -5.41
CA SER A 465 -1.24 34.18 -4.47
C SER A 465 -2.43 33.30 -4.10
N ALA A 466 -3.09 32.67 -5.07
CA ALA A 466 -4.23 31.78 -4.84
C ALA A 466 -3.86 30.55 -4.00
N MET A 467 -2.72 29.93 -4.29
CA MET A 467 -2.21 28.78 -3.56
C MET A 467 -1.89 29.15 -2.11
N LEU A 468 -1.14 30.24 -1.88
CA LEU A 468 -0.80 30.70 -0.53
C LEU A 468 -2.05 31.10 0.26
N SER A 469 -2.96 31.84 -0.37
CA SER A 469 -4.21 32.30 0.23
C SER A 469 -5.12 31.15 0.66
N ALA A 470 -5.18 30.09 -0.15
CA ALA A 470 -5.93 28.89 0.19
C ALA A 470 -5.20 28.07 1.28
N THR A 471 -3.86 27.97 1.20
CA THR A 471 -3.07 27.14 2.11
C THR A 471 -3.10 27.67 3.53
N TYR A 472 -2.85 28.96 3.81
CA TYR A 472 -2.80 29.44 5.20
C TYR A 472 -4.14 29.32 5.93
N LYS A 473 -5.25 29.28 5.18
CA LYS A 473 -6.60 29.08 5.70
C LYS A 473 -6.94 27.61 5.98
N THR A 474 -6.11 26.64 5.61
CA THR A 474 -6.38 25.24 5.97
C THR A 474 -6.21 25.07 7.49
N GLY A 475 -7.22 24.51 8.17
CA GLY A 475 -7.22 24.41 9.64
C GLY A 475 -6.23 23.42 10.25
N ASP A 476 -5.32 22.85 9.47
CA ASP A 476 -4.40 21.78 9.86
C ASP A 476 -2.91 22.09 9.59
N ASN A 477 -2.59 23.34 9.27
CA ASN A 477 -1.22 23.77 9.08
C ASN A 477 -0.73 24.68 10.22
N ILE A 478 0.59 24.67 10.43
CA ILE A 478 1.30 25.69 11.18
C ILE A 478 2.01 26.55 10.16
N ASN A 479 1.73 27.84 10.18
CA ASN A 479 2.34 28.80 9.28
C ASN A 479 2.96 29.96 10.08
N LEU A 480 4.14 30.40 9.65
CA LEU A 480 4.87 31.50 10.26
C LEU A 480 5.52 32.36 9.18
N VAL A 481 5.62 33.65 9.45
CA VAL A 481 6.42 34.62 8.70
C VAL A 481 7.43 35.29 9.65
N ALA A 482 8.66 35.43 9.18
CA ALA A 482 9.73 36.14 9.88
C ALA A 482 9.76 37.60 9.39
N ILE A 483 9.68 38.54 10.33
CA ILE A 483 9.69 39.98 10.06
C ILE A 483 10.78 40.68 10.87
N ASN A 484 11.32 41.78 10.34
CA ASN A 484 12.23 42.65 11.09
C ASN A 484 11.48 43.78 11.83
N ASP A 485 12.21 44.63 12.55
CA ASP A 485 11.66 45.81 13.27
C ASP A 485 10.93 46.83 12.37
N ARG A 486 11.07 46.72 11.04
CA ARG A 486 10.39 47.55 10.04
C ARG A 486 9.19 46.82 9.41
N ASN A 487 8.78 45.68 9.97
CA ASN A 487 7.74 44.78 9.44
C ASN A 487 8.03 44.23 8.03
N GLN A 488 9.30 44.19 7.60
CA GLN A 488 9.65 43.61 6.29
C GLN A 488 9.75 42.10 6.41
N VAL A 489 9.12 41.38 5.48
CA VAL A 489 9.18 39.92 5.38
C VAL A 489 10.59 39.48 4.96
N LEU A 490 11.18 38.57 5.74
CA LEU A 490 12.48 37.97 5.46
C LEU A 490 12.41 36.46 5.18
N GLY A 491 11.23 35.87 5.30
CA GLY A 491 11.00 34.46 5.08
C GLY A 491 9.67 33.99 5.66
N TYR A 492 9.22 32.81 5.24
CA TYR A 492 8.00 32.19 5.73
C TYR A 492 8.09 30.66 5.64
N CYS A 493 7.31 29.97 6.48
CA CYS A 493 7.30 28.52 6.58
C CYS A 493 5.88 28.01 6.76
N PHE A 494 5.58 26.91 6.07
CA PHE A 494 4.40 26.09 6.29
C PHE A 494 4.82 24.69 6.73
N VAL A 495 4.14 24.20 7.76
CA VAL A 495 4.23 22.81 8.21
C VAL A 495 2.83 22.23 8.19
N MET A 496 2.65 21.19 7.38
CA MET A 496 1.36 20.60 7.05
C MET A 496 1.35 19.10 7.28
N GLU A 497 0.17 18.50 7.35
CA GLU A 497 0.00 17.06 7.34
C GLU A 497 -0.23 16.54 5.92
N ALA A 498 0.51 15.52 5.51
CA ALA A 498 0.24 14.77 4.28
C ALA A 498 -0.97 13.84 4.47
N SER A 499 -1.59 13.40 3.38
CA SER A 499 -2.70 12.43 3.37
C SER A 499 -2.39 11.09 4.06
N SER A 500 -1.12 10.72 4.25
CA SER A 500 -0.68 9.55 5.04
C SER A 500 -0.52 9.81 6.54
N GLY A 501 -0.61 11.06 6.98
CA GLY A 501 -0.33 11.47 8.35
C GLY A 501 1.12 11.90 8.64
N ILE A 502 1.98 11.91 7.63
CA ILE A 502 3.36 12.41 7.74
C ILE A 502 3.36 13.95 7.79
N THR A 503 4.08 14.53 8.75
CA THR A 503 4.29 15.99 8.78
C THR A 503 5.26 16.40 7.69
N THR A 504 4.96 17.48 6.97
CA THR A 504 5.75 17.96 5.84
C THR A 504 6.05 19.44 6.00
N VAL A 505 7.31 19.83 5.81
CA VAL A 505 7.74 21.24 5.76
C VAL A 505 7.74 21.66 4.30
N ALA A 506 6.80 22.51 3.89
CA ALA A 506 6.69 22.99 2.52
C ALA A 506 5.58 24.04 2.41
N PRO A 507 5.79 25.18 1.74
CA PRO A 507 7.10 25.78 1.43
C PRO A 507 7.84 26.24 2.70
N LEU A 508 9.18 26.36 2.59
CA LEU A 508 10.03 27.09 3.53
C LEU A 508 10.98 27.97 2.72
N TYR A 509 10.68 29.27 2.64
CA TYR A 509 11.51 30.25 1.93
C TYR A 509 12.05 31.29 2.91
N ALA A 510 13.31 31.70 2.76
CA ALA A 510 13.93 32.69 3.65
C ALA A 510 15.13 33.36 3.00
N ASP A 511 15.48 34.56 3.47
CA ASP A 511 16.61 35.34 2.93
C ASP A 511 17.97 34.70 3.21
N ASN A 512 18.06 33.89 4.27
CA ASN A 512 19.26 33.14 4.62
C ASN A 512 18.92 31.90 5.46
N ALA A 513 19.96 31.08 5.70
CA ALA A 513 19.83 29.81 6.42
C ALA A 513 19.41 29.98 7.87
N ASP A 514 19.85 31.05 8.53
CA ASP A 514 19.56 31.27 9.94
C ASP A 514 18.06 31.55 10.15
N ILE A 515 17.47 32.36 9.27
CA ILE A 515 16.03 32.64 9.27
C ILE A 515 15.22 31.38 8.91
N ALA A 516 15.66 30.60 7.92
CA ALA A 516 15.01 29.33 7.58
C ALA A 516 15.03 28.35 8.76
N GLU A 517 16.17 28.27 9.45
CA GLU A 517 16.39 27.43 10.61
C GLU A 517 15.50 27.85 11.79
N LEU A 518 15.43 29.15 12.08
CA LEU A 518 14.55 29.75 13.09
C LEU A 518 13.07 29.43 12.81
N LEU A 519 12.62 29.63 11.57
CA LEU A 519 11.24 29.37 11.14
C LEU A 519 10.84 27.89 11.30
N VAL A 520 11.66 26.97 10.79
CA VAL A 520 11.33 25.54 10.85
C VAL A 520 11.41 25.02 12.29
N ALA A 521 12.33 25.54 13.10
CA ALA A 521 12.44 25.20 14.51
C ALA A 521 11.15 25.55 15.27
N GLU A 522 10.69 26.80 15.14
CA GLU A 522 9.48 27.28 15.81
C GLU A 522 8.23 26.53 15.30
N CYS A 523 8.07 26.35 13.99
CA CYS A 523 6.96 25.57 13.44
C CYS A 523 6.95 24.13 14.00
N CYS A 524 8.11 23.49 14.06
CA CYS A 524 8.24 22.14 14.62
C CYS A 524 7.94 22.09 16.12
N GLN A 525 8.29 23.13 16.87
CA GLN A 525 7.99 23.24 18.30
C GLN A 525 6.50 23.43 18.59
N ARG A 526 5.73 24.00 17.67
CA ARG A 526 4.27 24.16 17.77
C ARG A 526 3.48 22.89 17.42
N LEU A 527 4.12 21.90 16.79
CA LEU A 527 3.46 20.62 16.49
C LEU A 527 3.08 19.87 17.77
N PRO A 528 1.89 19.26 17.83
CA PRO A 528 1.54 18.38 18.94
C PRO A 528 2.47 17.15 18.98
N PRO A 529 2.76 16.56 20.16
CA PRO A 529 3.74 15.49 20.30
C PRO A 529 3.51 14.29 19.36
N ASN A 530 2.26 13.91 19.10
CA ASN A 530 1.89 12.81 18.21
C ASN A 530 2.18 13.07 16.72
N LYS A 531 2.51 14.31 16.34
CA LYS A 531 2.91 14.71 14.99
C LYS A 531 4.42 14.88 14.84
N ARG A 532 5.21 14.58 15.88
CA ARG A 532 6.68 14.70 15.86
C ARG A 532 7.42 13.42 15.45
N ASN A 533 6.68 12.40 15.01
CA ASN A 533 7.24 11.07 14.74
C ASN A 533 7.96 11.00 13.38
N GLN A 534 7.41 11.66 12.35
CA GLN A 534 7.96 11.65 11.00
C GLN A 534 7.86 13.03 10.38
N LEU A 535 8.93 13.45 9.71
CA LEU A 535 9.01 14.69 8.94
C LEU A 535 9.44 14.37 7.52
N LEU A 536 8.76 14.96 6.54
CA LEU A 536 9.18 15.05 5.16
C LEU A 536 9.67 16.47 4.89
N TYR A 537 10.85 16.58 4.30
CA TYR A 537 11.47 17.84 3.97
C TYR A 537 12.05 17.72 2.55
N LEU A 538 11.66 18.63 1.65
CA LEU A 538 11.93 18.55 0.22
C LEU A 538 12.89 19.66 -0.21
N CYS A 539 14.18 19.37 -0.33
CA CYS A 539 15.18 20.37 -0.70
C CYS A 539 15.88 20.05 -2.01
N TRP A 540 16.41 21.07 -2.67
CA TRP A 540 17.29 20.88 -3.82
C TRP A 540 18.64 20.30 -3.37
N ASP A 541 19.18 19.37 -4.14
CA ASP A 541 20.51 18.80 -3.94
C ASP A 541 21.63 19.86 -3.99
N SER A 542 21.41 20.94 -4.73
CA SER A 542 22.30 22.10 -4.81
C SER A 542 22.24 23.04 -3.60
N ASN A 543 21.20 22.98 -2.76
CA ASN A 543 21.08 23.85 -1.57
C ASN A 543 21.64 23.15 -0.32
N HIS A 544 22.97 23.20 -0.17
CA HIS A 544 23.67 22.59 0.97
C HIS A 544 23.27 23.16 2.34
N LYS A 545 22.85 24.44 2.40
CA LYS A 545 22.35 25.07 3.63
C LYS A 545 21.05 24.42 4.08
N SER A 546 20.15 24.16 3.14
CA SER A 546 18.90 23.44 3.42
C SER A 546 19.12 21.97 3.83
N ILE A 547 20.06 21.30 3.18
CA ILE A 547 20.48 19.93 3.57
C ILE A 547 21.03 19.93 5.00
N ALA A 548 21.79 20.96 5.40
CA ALA A 548 22.33 21.08 6.76
C ALA A 548 21.21 21.22 7.81
N ILE A 549 20.18 22.03 7.54
CA ILE A 549 18.99 22.15 8.40
C ILE A 549 18.27 20.80 8.52
N ALA A 550 18.04 20.11 7.40
CA ALA A 550 17.42 18.78 7.41
C ALA A 550 18.24 17.76 8.23
N ASN A 551 19.57 17.81 8.15
CA ASN A 551 20.44 16.95 8.95
C ASN A 551 20.39 17.30 10.45
N LYS A 552 20.35 18.59 10.82
CA LYS A 552 20.18 19.05 12.21
C LYS A 552 18.86 18.56 12.81
N LEU A 553 17.79 18.54 12.01
CA LEU A 553 16.49 17.95 12.37
C LEU A 553 16.54 16.41 12.55
N GLY A 554 17.66 15.75 12.22
CA GLY A 554 17.83 14.31 12.29
C GLY A 554 17.32 13.55 11.06
N LEU A 555 17.12 14.25 9.93
CA LEU A 555 16.66 13.66 8.68
C LEU A 555 17.82 13.08 7.86
N SER A 556 17.48 12.20 6.94
CA SER A 556 18.39 11.54 6.01
C SER A 556 17.73 11.43 4.64
N ARG A 557 18.54 11.47 3.58
CA ARG A 557 18.06 11.31 2.20
C ARG A 557 17.53 9.89 2.01
N VAL A 558 16.28 9.78 1.56
CA VAL A 558 15.64 8.48 1.24
C VAL A 558 15.62 8.24 -0.26
N ARG A 559 15.36 9.29 -1.04
CA ARG A 559 15.39 9.25 -2.51
C ARG A 559 15.63 10.64 -3.07
N ASP A 560 15.83 10.69 -4.36
CA ASP A 560 15.88 11.91 -5.15
C ASP A 560 14.94 11.81 -6.36
N GLN A 561 14.50 12.95 -6.86
CA GLN A 561 13.59 13.03 -7.99
C GLN A 561 14.03 14.11 -8.99
N PRO A 562 14.06 13.80 -10.30
CA PRO A 562 14.31 14.80 -11.32
C PRO A 562 13.04 15.60 -11.62
N ILE A 563 13.23 16.89 -11.87
CA ILE A 563 12.24 17.75 -12.51
C ILE A 563 12.55 17.86 -14.01
N LEU A 564 11.52 17.98 -14.84
CA LEU A 564 11.66 18.27 -16.26
C LEU A 564 10.70 19.38 -16.66
N PHE A 565 11.07 20.14 -17.70
CA PHE A 565 10.26 21.20 -18.31
C PHE A 565 10.12 20.96 -19.81
N GLN A 566 9.01 21.40 -20.39
CA GLN A 566 8.80 21.31 -21.84
C GLN A 566 9.63 22.33 -22.63
N LYS A 567 9.63 23.59 -22.21
CA LYS A 567 10.19 24.71 -23.00
C LYS A 567 11.48 25.25 -22.39
N ARG A 568 11.44 25.64 -21.11
CA ARG A 568 12.59 26.25 -20.41
C ARG A 568 12.58 25.92 -18.92
N VAL A 569 13.76 25.96 -18.30
CA VAL A 569 13.91 25.78 -16.85
C VAL A 569 13.37 27.01 -16.11
N VAL A 570 12.68 26.79 -14.98
CA VAL A 570 12.22 27.83 -14.05
C VAL A 570 12.66 27.43 -12.64
N ASP A 571 13.53 28.23 -12.02
CA ASP A 571 14.24 27.82 -10.81
C ASP A 571 13.95 28.67 -9.57
N GLY A 572 13.48 29.91 -9.73
CA GLY A 572 13.41 30.88 -8.65
C GLY A 572 14.80 31.18 -8.05
N ASN A 573 14.81 31.88 -6.92
CA ASN A 573 16.02 32.14 -6.15
C ASN A 573 16.35 30.93 -5.25
N LEU A 574 17.18 30.01 -5.76
CA LEU A 574 17.52 28.77 -5.07
C LEU A 574 18.20 28.97 -3.71
N ASP A 575 18.90 30.09 -3.50
CA ASP A 575 19.51 30.43 -2.21
C ASP A 575 18.46 30.73 -1.13
N LYS A 576 17.26 31.15 -1.54
CA LYS A 576 16.13 31.45 -0.65
C LYS A 576 15.13 30.30 -0.52
N ILE A 577 15.22 29.26 -1.36
CA ILE A 577 14.29 28.13 -1.37
C ILE A 577 14.88 26.98 -0.55
N PHE A 578 14.41 26.81 0.69
CA PHE A 578 14.88 25.76 1.60
C PHE A 578 14.01 24.51 1.51
N SER A 579 12.68 24.64 1.45
CA SER A 579 11.80 23.52 1.14
C SER A 579 10.77 23.90 0.09
N ILE A 580 10.59 23.07 -0.93
CA ILE A 580 9.67 23.32 -2.04
C ILE A 580 8.24 22.84 -1.74
N THR A 581 7.27 23.48 -2.39
CA THR A 581 5.86 23.10 -2.35
C THR A 581 5.59 21.79 -3.08
#